data_AF-A0A7V2TWU0-F1
#
_entry.id   AF-A0A7V2TWU0-F1
#
_cell.length_a   1.000
_cell.length_b   1.000
_cell.length_c   1.000
_cell.angle_alpha   90.00
_cell.angle_beta   90.00
_cell.angle_gamma   90.00
#
_symmetry.space_group_name_H-M   'P 1'
#
loop_
_entity.id
_entity.type
_entity.pdbx_description
1 polymer ?
#
loop_
_entity_poly.entity_id
_entity_poly.type
_entity_poly.pdbx_seq_one_letter_code
_entity_poly.pdbx_strand_id
1 'polypeptide(L)'
;MAPRGETSILGGGISLKEEERRIRHEGLRARISTAEEAARFFRDGMVVATSGTAQSGYPRAVFAALAERMKSGGGLRVDLLCTGPLGPEVEDALAEAGGIRRRIGTLGSKSLRRAVNRGEVGFLEGKTGKVTHYARRGYYGNIDVAVVEVAGVNEKGEVLPGTCVYDIPDWLELASAVILEVNLRRPLALEGLVARAASGPEVTLLGFSPHDERLPAYTAAYALSLSVVEAVKRHGGRAYTTGRYFAAEAGHVLGRERLAKLQAFKRDADPL
;
A
#
# COMPACT_ATOMS: atom_id res chain seq x y z
N MET A 1 5.30 1.02 13.32
CA MET A 1 6.60 1.75 13.39
C MET A 1 6.31 3.21 13.09
N ALA A 2 6.58 4.14 14.01
CA ALA A 2 6.35 5.56 13.77
C ALA A 2 7.35 6.08 12.71
N PRO A 3 6.92 6.93 11.75
CA PRO A 3 7.83 7.47 10.74
C PRO A 3 8.93 8.32 11.39
N ARG A 4 10.19 8.09 11.00
CA ARG A 4 11.32 8.97 11.35
C ARG A 4 11.45 10.03 10.24
N GLY A 5 11.45 11.31 10.60
CA GLY A 5 11.58 12.43 9.67
C GLY A 5 10.37 13.39 9.65
N GLU A 6 10.49 14.49 8.91
CA GLU A 6 9.38 15.42 8.70
C GLU A 6 8.22 14.71 8.02
N THR A 7 7.11 14.54 8.74
CA THR A 7 5.90 13.90 8.24
C THR A 7 4.86 14.96 7.89
N SER A 8 4.43 15.08 6.64
CA SER A 8 3.31 15.97 6.26
C SER A 8 2.06 15.12 5.98
N ILE A 9 0.89 15.58 6.43
CA ILE A 9 -0.39 14.90 6.21
C ILE A 9 -1.33 15.79 5.40
N LEU A 10 -1.88 15.28 4.30
CA LEU A 10 -2.86 16.05 3.53
C LEU A 10 -4.25 16.01 4.15
N GLY A 11 -4.81 17.20 4.42
CA GLY A 11 -6.15 17.35 5.02
C GLY A 11 -6.94 18.61 4.62
N GLY A 12 -6.47 19.41 3.66
CA GLY A 12 -7.16 20.65 3.27
C GLY A 12 -8.63 20.42 2.85
N GLY A 13 -9.58 21.01 3.59
CA GLY A 13 -11.01 21.02 3.26
C GLY A 13 -11.89 20.05 4.06
N ILE A 14 -11.41 19.51 5.17
CA ILE A 14 -12.10 18.51 5.99
C ILE A 14 -12.65 19.17 7.27
N SER A 15 -13.80 18.73 7.76
CA SER A 15 -14.26 19.17 9.09
C SER A 15 -13.29 18.66 10.17
N LEU A 16 -12.98 19.49 11.18
CA LEU A 16 -12.13 19.13 12.32
C LEU A 16 -12.48 17.75 12.90
N LYS A 17 -13.78 17.43 12.97
CA LYS A 17 -14.29 16.15 13.47
C LYS A 17 -13.85 14.94 12.64
N GLU A 18 -13.78 15.07 11.32
CA GLU A 18 -13.31 13.98 10.45
C GLU A 18 -11.77 13.92 10.42
N GLU A 19 -11.06 15.05 10.55
CA GLU A 19 -9.60 15.04 10.74
C GLU A 19 -9.19 14.29 12.02
N GLU A 20 -9.81 14.61 13.15
CA GLU A 20 -9.57 13.93 14.43
C GLU A 20 -9.86 12.43 14.36
N ARG A 21 -10.88 12.05 13.58
CA ARG A 21 -11.26 10.65 13.37
C ARG A 21 -10.26 9.90 12.50
N ARG A 22 -9.64 10.57 11.52
CA ARG A 22 -8.67 10.00 10.58
C ARG A 22 -7.26 9.98 11.14
N ILE A 23 -6.87 11.03 11.85
CA ILE A 23 -5.52 11.25 12.36
C ILE A 23 -5.62 11.32 13.87
N ARG A 24 -5.64 10.15 14.51
CA ARG A 24 -5.89 10.05 15.95
C ARG A 24 -4.67 10.44 16.77
N HIS A 25 -3.47 10.40 16.19
CA HIS A 25 -2.22 10.87 16.82
C HIS A 25 -2.12 12.41 16.83
N GLU A 26 -2.15 13.01 18.02
CA GLU A 26 -2.16 14.46 18.24
C GLU A 26 -0.96 15.17 17.58
N GLY A 27 0.26 14.66 17.77
CA GLY A 27 1.46 15.29 17.20
C GLY A 27 1.53 15.27 15.67
N LEU A 28 0.73 14.43 15.02
CA LEU A 28 0.66 14.35 13.56
C LEU A 28 -0.44 15.26 13.00
N ARG A 29 -1.48 15.58 13.79
CA ARG A 29 -2.47 16.60 13.42
C ARG A 29 -1.82 17.97 13.23
N ALA A 30 -0.82 18.30 14.05
CA ALA A 30 -0.05 19.54 13.93
C ALA A 30 0.77 19.65 12.62
N ARG A 31 0.86 18.58 11.83
CA ARG A 31 1.59 18.53 10.56
C ARG A 31 0.67 18.38 9.34
N ILE A 32 -0.62 18.63 9.53
CA ILE A 32 -1.57 18.68 8.42
C ILE A 32 -1.23 19.88 7.53
N SER A 33 -1.15 19.66 6.23
CA SER A 33 -0.84 20.68 5.23
C SER A 33 -1.64 20.45 3.94
N THR A 34 -1.53 21.36 2.98
CA THR A 34 -2.13 21.17 1.64
C THR A 34 -1.22 20.38 0.70
N ALA A 35 -1.76 19.91 -0.42
CA ALA A 35 -1.00 19.19 -1.44
C ALA A 35 0.09 20.07 -2.07
N GLU A 36 -0.20 21.36 -2.24
CA GLU A 36 0.71 22.38 -2.75
C GLU A 36 1.86 22.65 -1.78
N GLU A 37 1.58 22.68 -0.49
CA GLU A 37 2.60 22.81 0.55
C GLU A 37 3.48 21.56 0.62
N ALA A 38 2.88 20.36 0.57
CA ALA A 38 3.60 19.10 0.49
C ALA A 38 4.47 19.04 -0.78
N ALA A 39 3.98 19.54 -1.91
CA ALA A 39 4.72 19.59 -3.18
C ALA A 39 5.97 20.48 -3.13
N ARG A 40 6.09 21.41 -2.16
CA ARG A 40 7.29 22.24 -1.97
C ARG A 40 8.46 21.48 -1.34
N PHE A 41 8.22 20.36 -0.68
CA PHE A 41 9.29 19.54 -0.10
C PHE A 41 10.17 18.86 -1.16
N PHE A 42 9.62 18.59 -2.34
CA PHE A 42 10.36 17.93 -3.41
C PHE A 42 11.46 18.84 -3.97
N ARG A 43 12.64 18.27 -4.22
CA ARG A 43 13.77 18.95 -4.85
C ARG A 43 14.23 18.17 -6.07
N ASP A 44 14.92 18.86 -6.96
CA ASP A 44 15.48 18.20 -8.15
C ASP A 44 16.43 17.08 -7.74
N GLY A 45 16.31 15.98 -8.46
CA GLY A 45 17.11 14.78 -8.29
C GLY A 45 16.71 13.84 -7.16
N MET A 46 15.67 14.17 -6.37
CA MET A 46 15.19 13.29 -5.30
C MET A 46 14.70 11.93 -5.81
N VAL A 47 14.91 10.89 -5.01
CA VAL A 47 14.30 9.57 -5.16
C VAL A 47 13.00 9.55 -4.36
N VAL A 48 11.88 9.45 -5.07
CA VAL A 48 10.53 9.49 -4.51
C VAL A 48 9.91 8.10 -4.60
N ALA A 49 9.71 7.46 -3.45
CA ALA A 49 8.98 6.21 -3.35
C ALA A 49 7.48 6.48 -3.19
N THR A 50 6.64 5.62 -3.77
CA THR A 50 5.19 5.72 -3.57
C THR A 50 4.48 4.38 -3.55
N SER A 51 3.39 4.33 -2.80
CA SER A 51 2.50 3.17 -2.72
C SER A 51 1.62 3.04 -3.95
N GLY A 52 1.13 1.82 -4.20
CA GLY A 52 -0.07 1.60 -5.01
C GLY A 52 0.14 0.83 -6.31
N THR A 53 -0.98 0.67 -7.00
CA THR A 53 -1.09 0.03 -8.32
C THR A 53 -2.08 0.83 -9.17
N ALA A 54 -2.10 0.66 -10.50
CA ALA A 54 -2.99 1.41 -11.39
C ALA A 54 -4.48 1.24 -11.06
N GLN A 55 -4.84 0.21 -10.29
CA GLN A 55 -6.19 -0.04 -9.81
C GLN A 55 -6.50 0.64 -8.48
N SER A 56 -5.52 0.81 -7.58
CA SER A 56 -5.80 1.26 -6.21
C SER A 56 -4.55 1.64 -5.38
N GLY A 57 -4.74 2.47 -4.36
CA GLY A 57 -3.79 2.66 -3.26
C GLY A 57 -2.59 3.57 -3.53
N TYR A 58 -2.67 4.47 -4.52
CA TYR A 58 -1.64 5.47 -4.80
C TYR A 58 -2.13 6.90 -4.52
N PRO A 59 -1.26 7.77 -3.96
CA PRO A 59 -1.54 9.19 -3.80
C PRO A 59 -1.84 9.86 -5.15
N ARG A 60 -2.68 10.88 -5.15
CA ARG A 60 -3.07 11.64 -6.34
C ARG A 60 -2.89 13.12 -6.13
N ALA A 61 -3.34 13.66 -5.00
CA ALA A 61 -3.34 15.09 -4.73
C ALA A 61 -1.91 15.64 -4.67
N VAL A 62 -1.00 14.97 -3.94
CA VAL A 62 0.42 15.38 -3.86
C VAL A 62 1.05 15.39 -5.25
N PHE A 63 0.83 14.34 -6.05
CA PHE A 63 1.45 14.23 -7.37
C PHE A 63 0.85 15.19 -8.40
N ALA A 64 -0.44 15.50 -8.31
CA ALA A 64 -1.06 16.54 -9.12
C ALA A 64 -0.44 17.91 -8.82
N ALA A 65 -0.32 18.28 -7.54
CA ALA A 65 0.33 19.52 -7.12
C ALA A 65 1.82 19.56 -7.53
N LEU A 66 2.52 18.44 -7.43
CA LEU A 66 3.90 18.31 -7.89
C LEU A 66 4.03 18.51 -9.39
N ALA A 67 3.15 17.91 -10.20
CA ALA A 67 3.14 18.07 -11.65
C ALA A 67 2.92 19.53 -12.05
N GLU A 68 1.99 20.24 -11.41
CA GLU A 68 1.76 21.67 -11.66
C GLU A 68 2.97 22.54 -11.27
N ARG A 69 3.65 22.20 -10.16
CA ARG A 69 4.90 22.85 -9.78
C ARG A 69 6.01 22.61 -10.80
N MET A 70 6.14 21.40 -11.33
CA MET A 70 7.13 21.05 -12.35
C MET A 70 6.88 21.84 -13.65
N LYS A 71 5.61 21.97 -14.07
CA LYS A 71 5.22 22.76 -15.26
C LYS A 71 5.51 24.25 -15.09
N SER A 72 5.19 24.82 -13.93
CA SER A 72 5.31 26.27 -13.70
C SER A 72 6.72 26.75 -13.34
N GLY A 73 7.49 25.94 -12.61
CA GLY A 73 8.83 26.30 -12.17
C GLY A 73 9.97 25.87 -13.10
N GLY A 74 9.77 24.78 -13.86
CA GLY A 74 10.83 24.16 -14.66
C GLY A 74 11.96 23.53 -13.82
N GLY A 75 12.72 22.61 -14.41
CA GLY A 75 13.97 22.10 -13.83
C GLY A 75 13.86 21.15 -12.63
N LEU A 76 12.65 20.83 -12.16
CA LEU A 76 12.42 19.84 -11.10
C LEU A 76 12.15 18.47 -11.70
N ARG A 77 13.06 17.51 -11.53
CA ARG A 77 12.89 16.11 -11.93
C ARG A 77 13.18 15.15 -10.79
N VAL A 78 12.41 14.07 -10.69
CA VAL A 78 12.57 13.05 -9.63
C VAL A 78 12.75 11.65 -10.21
N ASP A 79 13.39 10.77 -9.47
CA ASP A 79 13.31 9.34 -9.71
C ASP A 79 12.05 8.80 -9.03
N LEU A 80 11.08 8.33 -9.80
CA LEU A 80 9.82 7.81 -9.30
C LEU A 80 9.91 6.29 -9.11
N LEU A 81 9.89 5.85 -7.86
CA LEU A 81 10.01 4.46 -7.42
C LEU A 81 8.64 3.94 -6.95
N CYS A 82 8.10 2.93 -7.64
CA CYS A 82 6.87 2.27 -7.22
C CYS A 82 6.86 0.82 -7.70
N THR A 83 6.45 -0.11 -6.83
CA THR A 83 6.48 -1.55 -7.12
C THR A 83 5.47 -1.98 -8.19
N GLY A 84 4.34 -1.28 -8.29
CA GLY A 84 3.31 -1.48 -9.29
C GLY A 84 3.27 -0.37 -10.35
N PRO A 85 2.47 -0.55 -11.43
CA PRO A 85 2.12 0.54 -12.32
C PRO A 85 1.27 1.56 -11.57
N LEU A 86 1.31 2.84 -11.93
CA LEU A 86 0.36 3.83 -11.40
C LEU A 86 -0.67 4.22 -12.47
N GLY A 87 -1.67 5.02 -12.07
CA GLY A 87 -2.64 5.58 -13.02
C GLY A 87 -2.05 6.72 -13.87
N PRO A 88 -2.64 7.00 -15.04
CA PRO A 88 -2.22 8.08 -15.93
C PRO A 88 -2.23 9.46 -15.24
N GLU A 89 -3.15 9.71 -14.32
CA GLU A 89 -3.23 10.94 -13.53
C GLU A 89 -1.99 11.24 -12.69
N VAL A 90 -1.12 10.25 -12.47
CA VAL A 90 0.21 10.44 -11.86
C VAL A 90 1.30 10.27 -12.90
N GLU A 91 1.36 9.11 -13.57
CA GLU A 91 2.45 8.80 -14.49
C GLU A 91 2.49 9.72 -15.72
N ASP A 92 1.35 9.96 -16.36
CA ASP A 92 1.28 10.84 -17.53
C ASP A 92 1.42 12.31 -17.10
N ALA A 93 0.77 12.72 -16.01
CA ALA A 93 0.85 14.10 -15.51
C ALA A 93 2.31 14.53 -15.19
N LEU A 94 3.07 13.67 -14.51
CA LEU A 94 4.47 13.93 -14.19
C LEU A 94 5.37 13.82 -15.43
N ALA A 95 5.09 12.88 -16.35
CA ALA A 95 5.85 12.74 -17.59
C ALA A 95 5.67 13.94 -18.53
N GLU A 96 4.43 14.40 -18.71
CA GLU A 96 4.08 15.56 -19.52
C GLU A 96 4.63 16.86 -18.94
N ALA A 97 4.78 16.93 -17.62
CA ALA A 97 5.49 18.02 -16.94
C ALA A 97 7.04 17.95 -17.11
N GLY A 98 7.57 16.92 -17.78
CA GLY A 98 9.02 16.67 -17.89
C GLY A 98 9.68 16.27 -16.56
N GLY A 99 8.87 15.95 -15.54
CA GLY A 99 9.28 15.84 -14.15
C GLY A 99 9.84 14.49 -13.72
N ILE A 100 9.85 13.49 -14.59
CA ILE A 100 10.40 12.16 -14.29
C ILE A 100 11.81 12.05 -14.89
N ARG A 101 12.82 11.86 -14.04
CA ARG A 101 14.20 11.52 -14.46
C ARG A 101 14.30 10.03 -14.76
N ARG A 102 13.85 9.20 -13.81
CA ARG A 102 13.80 7.74 -13.94
C ARG A 102 12.51 7.18 -13.36
N ARG A 103 11.88 6.22 -14.04
CA ARG A 103 10.83 5.37 -13.47
C ARG A 103 11.45 4.04 -13.05
N ILE A 104 11.27 3.63 -11.81
CA ILE A 104 11.80 2.37 -11.27
C ILE A 104 10.66 1.47 -10.82
N GLY A 105 10.61 0.23 -11.33
CA GLY A 105 9.58 -0.76 -11.03
C GLY A 105 8.77 -1.16 -12.25
N THR A 106 7.44 -1.05 -12.18
CA THR A 106 6.54 -1.44 -13.29
C THR A 106 5.93 -0.21 -13.97
N LEU A 107 5.85 -0.19 -15.30
CA LEU A 107 5.21 0.88 -16.07
C LEU A 107 3.72 0.62 -16.30
N GLY A 108 2.87 1.61 -16.06
CA GLY A 108 1.43 1.52 -16.33
C GLY A 108 1.00 2.23 -17.60
N SER A 109 1.32 3.52 -17.69
CA SER A 109 0.68 4.41 -18.66
C SER A 109 1.26 4.31 -20.09
N LYS A 110 0.48 4.75 -21.08
CA LYS A 110 0.93 4.78 -22.50
C LYS A 110 1.85 5.97 -22.77
N SER A 111 1.61 7.14 -22.16
CA SER A 111 2.41 8.33 -22.41
C SER A 111 3.82 8.18 -21.84
N LEU A 112 3.92 7.72 -20.60
CA LEU A 112 5.22 7.43 -19.96
C LEU A 112 6.02 6.40 -20.75
N ARG A 113 5.39 5.32 -21.24
CA ARG A 113 6.08 4.34 -22.11
C ARG A 113 6.64 4.98 -23.38
N ARG A 114 5.93 5.92 -23.99
CA ARG A 114 6.45 6.64 -25.17
C ARG A 114 7.63 7.54 -24.80
N ALA A 115 7.57 8.25 -23.67
CA ALA A 115 8.68 9.07 -23.19
C ALA A 115 9.93 8.23 -22.89
N VAL A 116 9.75 7.06 -22.28
CA VAL A 116 10.82 6.07 -22.06
C VAL A 116 11.42 5.61 -23.40
N ASN A 117 10.59 5.22 -24.36
CA ASN A 117 11.04 4.75 -25.67
C ASN A 117 11.76 5.84 -26.49
N ARG A 118 11.47 7.12 -26.23
CA ARG A 118 12.18 8.27 -26.82
C ARG A 118 13.46 8.66 -26.06
N GLY A 119 13.77 8.00 -24.95
CA GLY A 119 14.94 8.31 -24.12
C GLY A 119 14.78 9.56 -23.24
N GLU A 120 13.58 10.12 -23.13
CA GLU A 120 13.30 11.32 -22.32
C GLU A 120 13.26 10.98 -20.82
N VAL A 121 12.83 9.76 -20.50
CA VAL A 121 12.73 9.22 -19.14
C VAL A 121 13.52 7.92 -19.05
N GLY A 122 14.44 7.82 -18.09
CA GLY A 122 15.11 6.56 -17.80
C GLY A 122 14.12 5.53 -17.24
N PHE A 123 14.29 4.25 -17.59
CA PHE A 123 13.48 3.19 -17.01
C PHE A 123 14.35 2.07 -16.45
N LEU A 124 14.06 1.67 -15.22
CA LEU A 124 14.64 0.48 -14.61
C LEU A 124 13.50 -0.46 -14.23
N GLU A 125 13.35 -1.54 -14.99
CA GLU A 125 12.34 -2.54 -14.72
C GLU A 125 12.63 -3.26 -13.38
N GLY A 126 11.57 -3.44 -12.58
CA GLY A 126 11.66 -4.13 -11.32
C GLY A 126 10.48 -5.07 -11.11
N LYS A 127 10.77 -6.36 -10.91
CA LYS A 127 9.77 -7.34 -10.47
C LYS A 127 9.23 -6.90 -9.11
N THR A 128 7.91 -6.73 -8.98
CA THR A 128 7.23 -6.12 -7.82
C THR A 128 7.81 -6.51 -6.45
N GLY A 129 7.93 -7.81 -6.15
CA GLY A 129 8.47 -8.29 -4.87
C GLY A 129 10.00 -8.20 -4.70
N LYS A 130 10.74 -7.76 -5.72
CA LYS A 130 12.20 -7.55 -5.67
C LYS A 130 12.58 -6.07 -5.56
N VAL A 131 11.69 -5.15 -5.93
CA VAL A 131 11.94 -3.71 -5.87
C VAL A 131 12.26 -3.27 -4.45
N THR A 132 11.40 -3.60 -3.48
CA THR A 132 11.66 -3.24 -2.07
C THR A 132 12.89 -3.96 -1.51
N HIS A 133 13.13 -5.20 -1.92
CA HIS A 133 14.35 -5.93 -1.57
C HIS A 133 15.63 -5.22 -2.05
N TYR A 134 15.64 -4.69 -3.27
CA TYR A 134 16.77 -3.93 -3.79
C TYR A 134 16.90 -2.56 -3.14
N ALA A 135 15.78 -1.91 -2.82
CA ALA A 135 15.77 -0.66 -2.07
C ALA A 135 16.43 -0.83 -0.69
N ARG A 136 16.07 -1.89 0.07
CA ARG A 136 16.69 -2.22 1.37
C ARG A 136 18.20 -2.47 1.28
N ARG A 137 18.69 -2.88 0.11
CA ARG A 137 20.13 -3.10 -0.17
C ARG A 137 20.84 -1.86 -0.73
N GLY A 138 20.15 -0.73 -0.83
CA GLY A 138 20.73 0.54 -1.28
C GLY A 138 20.95 0.66 -2.79
N TYR A 139 20.41 -0.25 -3.61
CA TYR A 139 20.63 -0.21 -5.08
C TYR A 139 20.04 1.03 -5.76
N TYR A 140 19.07 1.69 -5.13
CA TYR A 140 18.45 2.90 -5.64
C TYR A 140 18.97 4.18 -4.95
N GLY A 141 20.00 4.06 -4.11
CA GLY A 141 20.46 5.15 -3.25
C GLY A 141 19.52 5.40 -2.07
N ASN A 142 19.63 6.58 -1.48
CA ASN A 142 18.75 7.01 -0.40
C ASN A 142 17.37 7.33 -0.96
N ILE A 143 16.32 6.85 -0.29
CA ILE A 143 14.95 7.28 -0.58
C ILE A 143 14.74 8.61 0.16
N ASP A 144 14.59 9.69 -0.58
CA ASP A 144 14.45 11.02 0.02
C ASP A 144 13.06 11.20 0.61
N VAL A 145 12.02 10.82 -0.15
CA VAL A 145 10.62 11.00 0.24
C VAL A 145 9.79 9.77 -0.11
N ALA A 146 8.99 9.29 0.83
CA ALA A 146 7.90 8.36 0.56
C ALA A 146 6.56 9.09 0.54
N VAL A 147 5.75 8.90 -0.50
CA VAL A 147 4.38 9.42 -0.59
C VAL A 147 3.42 8.24 -0.61
N VAL A 148 2.57 8.09 0.41
CA VAL A 148 1.71 6.90 0.58
C VAL A 148 0.24 7.26 0.80
N GLU A 149 -0.67 6.51 0.17
CA GLU A 149 -2.12 6.66 0.40
C GLU A 149 -2.50 5.93 1.69
N VAL A 150 -3.21 6.62 2.58
CA VAL A 150 -3.64 6.08 3.88
C VAL A 150 -5.13 6.32 4.10
N ALA A 151 -5.79 5.42 4.83
CA ALA A 151 -7.13 5.64 5.35
C ALA A 151 -7.13 6.51 6.62
N GLY A 152 -5.99 6.55 7.32
CA GLY A 152 -5.79 7.31 8.56
C GLY A 152 -4.50 6.95 9.29
N VAL A 153 -4.36 7.44 10.52
CA VAL A 153 -3.28 7.18 11.46
C VAL A 153 -3.90 6.97 12.85
N ASN A 154 -3.50 5.90 13.55
CA ASN A 154 -4.01 5.63 14.89
C ASN A 154 -3.34 6.50 15.96
N GLU A 155 -3.76 6.34 17.22
CA GLU A 155 -3.31 7.09 18.39
C GLU A 155 -1.81 6.94 18.65
N LYS A 156 -1.22 5.82 18.22
CA LYS A 156 0.21 5.51 18.37
C LYS A 156 1.08 6.06 17.23
N GLY A 157 0.46 6.73 16.25
CA GLY A 157 1.16 7.22 15.06
C GLY A 157 1.41 6.13 14.01
N GLU A 158 0.69 5.01 14.09
CA GLU A 158 0.79 3.92 13.11
C GLU A 158 -0.14 4.17 11.93
N VAL A 159 0.40 3.99 10.72
CA VAL A 159 -0.32 4.21 9.47
C VAL A 159 -1.39 3.14 9.26
N LEU A 160 -2.61 3.59 8.95
CA LEU A 160 -3.69 2.75 8.44
C LEU A 160 -3.66 2.82 6.91
N PRO A 161 -3.10 1.83 6.21
CA PRO A 161 -2.93 1.92 4.77
C PRO A 161 -4.27 2.00 4.04
N GLY A 162 -4.24 2.50 2.80
CA GLY A 162 -5.37 2.43 1.88
C GLY A 162 -5.62 1.01 1.38
N THR A 163 -5.94 0.86 0.09
CA THR A 163 -6.24 -0.45 -0.51
C THR A 163 -5.01 -1.18 -1.07
N CYS A 164 -3.82 -0.60 -0.92
CA CYS A 164 -2.56 -1.23 -1.29
C CYS A 164 -1.66 -1.24 -0.06
N VAL A 165 -1.10 -2.40 0.30
CA VAL A 165 -0.38 -2.58 1.58
C VAL A 165 1.04 -3.13 1.40
N TYR A 166 1.41 -3.52 0.18
CA TYR A 166 2.57 -4.39 -0.05
C TYR A 166 3.91 -3.71 0.23
N ASP A 167 4.09 -2.47 -0.21
CA ASP A 167 5.35 -1.74 -0.22
C ASP A 167 5.41 -0.59 0.79
N ILE A 168 4.28 -0.24 1.40
CA ILE A 168 4.20 0.84 2.40
C ILE A 168 5.18 0.64 3.57
N PRO A 169 5.27 -0.55 4.22
CA PRO A 169 6.19 -0.72 5.35
C PRO A 169 7.65 -0.41 4.97
N ASP A 170 8.06 -0.82 3.77
CA ASP A 170 9.39 -0.56 3.23
C ASP A 170 9.65 0.92 3.01
N TRP A 171 8.69 1.63 2.41
CA TRP A 171 8.81 3.06 2.14
C TRP A 171 8.84 3.89 3.42
N LEU A 172 8.04 3.53 4.43
CA LEU A 172 8.04 4.19 5.73
C LEU A 172 9.34 3.95 6.52
N GLU A 173 9.98 2.81 6.32
CA GLU A 173 11.25 2.47 6.98
C GLU A 173 12.45 3.14 6.30
N LEU A 174 12.48 3.14 4.97
CA LEU A 174 13.66 3.53 4.18
C LEU A 174 13.73 5.01 3.83
N ALA A 175 12.59 5.71 3.79
CA ALA A 175 12.56 7.10 3.37
C ALA A 175 13.02 8.06 4.46
N SER A 176 13.71 9.12 4.05
CA SER A 176 14.18 10.19 4.95
C SER A 176 13.05 11.11 5.41
N ALA A 177 12.01 11.26 4.59
CA ALA A 177 10.79 11.98 4.90
C ALA A 177 9.56 11.23 4.37
N VAL A 178 8.40 11.46 4.99
CA VAL A 178 7.15 10.76 4.65
C VAL A 178 6.03 11.76 4.45
N ILE A 179 5.29 11.61 3.35
CA ILE A 179 4.06 12.35 3.08
C ILE A 179 2.91 11.33 3.07
N LEU A 180 1.95 11.52 3.98
CA LEU A 180 0.75 10.69 4.08
C LEU A 180 -0.41 11.41 3.39
N GLU A 181 -0.94 10.84 2.30
CA GLU A 181 -2.16 11.33 1.67
C GLU A 181 -3.37 10.60 2.25
N VAL A 182 -4.13 11.28 3.11
CA VAL A 182 -5.33 10.72 3.75
C VAL A 182 -6.49 10.71 2.76
N ASN A 183 -6.87 9.53 2.29
CA ASN A 183 -7.98 9.37 1.36
C ASN A 183 -9.29 9.10 2.11
N LEU A 184 -10.14 10.12 2.22
CA LEU A 184 -11.42 10.06 2.94
C LEU A 184 -12.45 9.12 2.32
N ARG A 185 -12.27 8.76 1.04
CA ARG A 185 -13.14 7.77 0.37
C ARG A 185 -12.85 6.35 0.85
N ARG A 186 -11.72 6.14 1.55
CA ARG A 186 -11.43 4.86 2.19
C ARG A 186 -12.19 4.79 3.50
N PRO A 187 -12.98 3.73 3.74
CA PRO A 187 -13.63 3.57 5.04
C PRO A 187 -12.57 3.29 6.11
N LEU A 188 -12.71 3.88 7.30
CA LEU A 188 -11.86 3.53 8.45
C LEU A 188 -12.00 2.07 8.86
N ALA A 189 -13.08 1.40 8.44
CA ALA A 189 -13.22 -0.04 8.57
C ALA A 189 -12.03 -0.80 7.96
N LEU A 190 -11.25 -0.22 7.02
CA LEU A 190 -10.00 -0.84 6.55
C LEU A 190 -8.98 -1.14 7.67
N GLU A 191 -9.07 -0.45 8.81
CA GLU A 191 -8.34 -0.79 10.01
C GLU A 191 -8.72 -2.21 10.47
N GLY A 192 -7.85 -3.18 10.17
CA GLY A 192 -8.08 -4.60 10.41
C GLY A 192 -8.70 -5.38 9.23
N LEU A 193 -8.87 -4.78 8.04
CA LEU A 193 -9.49 -5.44 6.87
C LEU A 193 -8.63 -5.42 5.60
N VAL A 194 -8.82 -6.43 4.75
CA VAL A 194 -8.52 -6.38 3.30
C VAL A 194 -9.78 -6.80 2.55
N ALA A 195 -10.40 -5.88 1.81
CA ALA A 195 -11.61 -6.18 1.06
C ALA A 195 -11.32 -6.54 -0.41
N ARG A 196 -11.98 -7.58 -0.91
CA ARG A 196 -12.41 -7.61 -2.31
C ARG A 196 -13.83 -8.19 -2.39
N ALA A 197 -14.77 -7.39 -2.91
CA ALA A 197 -16.05 -7.88 -3.37
C ALA A 197 -16.01 -7.96 -4.90
N ALA A 198 -16.07 -9.17 -5.45
CA ALA A 198 -16.47 -9.39 -6.84
C ALA A 198 -17.87 -10.03 -6.94
N SER A 199 -18.48 -10.45 -5.82
CA SER A 199 -19.72 -11.24 -5.84
C SER A 199 -20.69 -11.08 -4.64
N GLY A 200 -20.56 -10.07 -3.77
CA GLY A 200 -21.53 -9.88 -2.66
C GLY A 200 -21.06 -8.99 -1.51
N PRO A 201 -21.87 -8.82 -0.44
CA PRO A 201 -21.59 -7.96 0.72
C PRO A 201 -20.61 -8.57 1.75
N GLU A 202 -19.84 -9.60 1.37
CA GLU A 202 -18.92 -10.28 2.28
C GLU A 202 -17.61 -9.50 2.46
N VAL A 203 -17.09 -9.47 3.70
CA VAL A 203 -15.81 -8.86 4.07
C VAL A 203 -14.82 -9.97 4.43
N THR A 204 -13.60 -9.90 3.90
CA THR A 204 -12.50 -10.79 4.30
C THR A 204 -11.63 -10.10 5.35
N LEU A 205 -11.54 -10.72 6.53
CA LEU A 205 -10.63 -10.30 7.59
C LEU A 205 -9.28 -10.98 7.35
N LEU A 206 -8.25 -10.19 7.05
CA LEU A 206 -6.88 -10.70 7.12
C LEU A 206 -6.48 -10.64 8.59
N GLY A 207 -6.37 -11.80 9.26
CA GLY A 207 -5.87 -11.87 10.62
C GLY A 207 -4.40 -11.45 10.66
N PHE A 208 -4.12 -10.19 11.02
CA PHE A 208 -2.76 -9.74 11.25
C PHE A 208 -2.29 -10.28 12.60
N SER A 209 -1.20 -11.04 12.62
CA SER A 209 -0.46 -11.33 13.85
C SER A 209 0.54 -10.19 14.07
N PRO A 210 0.39 -9.34 15.10
CA PRO A 210 1.33 -8.24 15.37
C PRO A 210 2.66 -8.73 15.98
N HIS A 211 2.90 -10.04 16.01
CA HIS A 211 4.06 -10.65 16.66
C HIS A 211 5.28 -10.58 15.75
N ASP A 212 6.42 -10.27 16.34
CA ASP A 212 7.70 -10.22 15.63
C ASP A 212 8.13 -11.63 15.20
N GLU A 213 8.23 -11.86 13.88
CA GLU A 213 8.63 -13.14 13.28
C GLU A 213 10.03 -13.63 13.69
N ARG A 214 10.85 -12.73 14.23
CA ARG A 214 12.22 -13.02 14.69
C ARG A 214 12.26 -13.58 16.11
N LEU A 215 11.15 -13.53 16.85
CA LEU A 215 11.08 -14.01 18.23
C LEU A 215 10.57 -15.47 18.28
N PRO A 216 11.11 -16.31 19.20
CA PRO A 216 10.68 -17.72 19.33
C PRO A 216 9.18 -17.91 19.57
N ALA A 217 8.53 -16.91 20.17
CA ALA A 217 7.09 -16.93 20.47
C ALA A 217 6.19 -16.73 19.23
N TYR A 218 6.75 -16.34 18.08
CA TYR A 218 5.97 -16.09 16.86
C TYR A 218 5.12 -17.28 16.43
N THR A 219 5.66 -18.49 16.52
CA THR A 219 4.93 -19.71 16.16
C THR A 219 3.74 -19.95 17.08
N ALA A 220 3.88 -19.68 18.38
CA ALA A 220 2.79 -19.81 19.35
C ALA A 220 1.71 -18.75 19.12
N ALA A 221 2.11 -17.55 18.69
CA ALA A 221 1.18 -16.47 18.35
C ALA A 221 0.23 -16.81 17.19
N TYR A 222 0.61 -17.76 16.32
CA TYR A 222 -0.27 -18.24 15.26
C TYR A 222 -1.58 -18.83 15.81
N ALA A 223 -1.56 -19.40 17.03
CA ALA A 223 -2.76 -19.92 17.69
C ALA A 223 -3.82 -18.84 17.95
N LEU A 224 -3.43 -17.56 18.08
CA LEU A 224 -4.36 -16.44 18.26
C LEU A 224 -5.23 -16.19 17.02
N SER A 225 -4.77 -16.60 15.83
CA SER A 225 -5.59 -16.54 14.61
C SER A 225 -6.83 -17.43 14.71
N LEU A 226 -6.77 -18.52 15.49
CA LEU A 226 -7.92 -19.39 15.75
C LEU A 226 -8.99 -18.68 16.59
N SER A 227 -8.58 -17.86 17.57
CA SER A 227 -9.49 -17.06 18.39
C SER A 227 -10.21 -15.99 17.56
N VAL A 228 -9.51 -15.37 16.61
CA VAL A 228 -10.12 -14.42 15.67
C VAL A 228 -11.16 -15.11 14.80
N VAL A 229 -10.85 -16.30 14.26
CA VAL A 229 -11.80 -17.07 13.45
C VAL A 229 -13.04 -17.48 14.25
N GLU A 230 -12.87 -17.89 15.50
CA GLU A 230 -13.99 -18.23 16.39
C GLU A 230 -14.89 -17.01 16.67
N ALA A 231 -14.30 -15.84 16.93
CA ALA A 231 -15.04 -14.60 17.10
C ALA A 231 -15.81 -14.23 15.81
N VAL A 232 -15.16 -14.35 14.64
CA VAL A 232 -15.78 -14.08 13.34
C VAL A 232 -16.97 -15.02 13.07
N LYS A 233 -16.85 -16.30 13.40
CA LYS A 233 -17.95 -17.28 13.27
C LYS A 233 -19.17 -16.93 14.13
N ARG A 234 -18.96 -16.43 15.37
CA ARG A 234 -20.07 -15.99 16.24
C ARG A 234 -20.88 -14.84 15.65
N HIS A 235 -20.27 -14.06 14.76
CA HIS A 235 -20.93 -12.96 14.06
C HIS A 235 -21.37 -13.35 12.64
N GLY A 236 -21.50 -14.64 12.34
CA GLY A 236 -21.99 -15.14 11.05
C GLY A 236 -20.93 -15.15 9.94
N GLY A 237 -19.67 -14.90 10.27
CA GLY A 237 -18.55 -15.04 9.33
C GLY A 237 -18.11 -16.49 9.15
N ARG A 238 -17.23 -16.72 8.17
CA ARG A 238 -16.77 -18.06 7.78
C ARG A 238 -15.31 -18.06 7.36
N ALA A 239 -14.67 -19.23 7.40
CA ALA A 239 -13.38 -19.41 6.76
C ALA A 239 -13.51 -19.28 5.24
N TYR A 240 -12.55 -18.60 4.61
CA TYR A 240 -12.48 -18.46 3.14
C TYR A 240 -11.59 -19.53 2.47
N THR A 241 -10.70 -20.17 3.23
CA THR A 241 -9.74 -21.17 2.73
C THR A 241 -9.57 -22.34 3.69
N THR A 242 -9.20 -23.51 3.17
CA THR A 242 -9.08 -24.79 3.89
C THR A 242 -7.64 -25.08 4.32
N GLY A 243 -6.85 -24.07 4.68
CA GLY A 243 -5.45 -24.23 5.08
C GLY A 243 -5.26 -25.30 6.17
N ARG A 244 -4.02 -25.70 6.49
CA ARG A 244 -3.73 -26.86 7.37
C ARG A 244 -4.56 -26.93 8.67
N TYR A 245 -4.88 -25.80 9.29
CA TYR A 245 -5.66 -25.72 10.53
C TYR A 245 -7.19 -25.68 10.34
N PHE A 246 -7.67 -25.52 9.10
CA PHE A 246 -9.09 -25.43 8.75
C PHE A 246 -9.54 -26.58 7.84
N ALA A 247 -8.86 -27.73 7.91
CA ALA A 247 -9.24 -28.91 7.12
C ALA A 247 -10.69 -29.37 7.41
N ALA A 248 -11.15 -29.23 8.66
CA ALA A 248 -12.53 -29.52 9.05
C ALA A 248 -13.57 -28.60 8.37
N GLU A 249 -13.15 -27.39 7.95
CA GLU A 249 -14.01 -26.42 7.26
C GLU A 249 -14.12 -26.70 5.76
N ALA A 250 -13.42 -27.72 5.24
CA ALA A 250 -13.34 -27.95 3.80
C ALA A 250 -14.70 -28.19 3.13
N GLY A 251 -15.65 -28.79 3.85
CA GLY A 251 -17.01 -28.99 3.34
C GLY A 251 -17.76 -27.67 3.15
N HIS A 252 -17.50 -26.69 4.01
CA HIS A 252 -18.11 -25.36 3.94
C HIS A 252 -17.44 -24.49 2.86
N VAL A 253 -16.11 -24.55 2.76
CA VAL A 253 -15.33 -23.73 1.82
C VAL A 253 -15.41 -24.24 0.37
N LEU A 254 -15.27 -25.55 0.16
CA LEU A 254 -15.18 -26.14 -1.18
C LEU A 254 -16.54 -26.65 -1.68
N GLY A 255 -17.51 -26.84 -0.78
CA GLY A 255 -18.74 -27.57 -1.04
C GLY A 255 -18.55 -29.09 -0.91
N ARG A 256 -19.56 -29.78 -0.38
CA ARG A 256 -19.50 -31.22 -0.07
C ARG A 256 -19.17 -32.09 -1.28
N GLU A 257 -19.75 -31.78 -2.44
CA GLU A 257 -19.55 -32.55 -3.68
C GLU A 257 -18.11 -32.43 -4.19
N ARG A 258 -17.57 -31.20 -4.23
CA ARG A 258 -16.20 -30.95 -4.67
C ARG A 258 -15.18 -31.55 -3.71
N LEU A 259 -15.44 -31.45 -2.41
CA LEU A 259 -14.60 -32.09 -1.40
C LEU A 259 -14.55 -33.61 -1.59
N ALA A 260 -15.70 -34.25 -1.80
CA ALA A 260 -15.77 -35.69 -2.03
C ALA A 260 -14.98 -36.12 -3.28
N LYS A 261 -15.07 -35.36 -4.37
CA LYS A 261 -14.26 -35.59 -5.59
C LYS A 261 -12.77 -35.49 -5.32
N LEU A 262 -12.33 -34.45 -4.59
CA LEU A 262 -10.93 -34.25 -4.23
C LEU A 262 -10.40 -35.36 -3.31
N GLN A 263 -11.21 -35.81 -2.35
CA GLN A 263 -10.84 -36.92 -1.47
C GLN A 263 -10.77 -38.25 -2.20
N ALA A 264 -11.69 -38.49 -3.14
CA ALA A 264 -11.64 -39.69 -4.01
C ALA A 264 -10.40 -39.68 -4.89
N PHE A 265 -10.10 -38.55 -5.54
CA PHE A 265 -8.88 -38.37 -6.33
C PHE A 265 -7.62 -38.57 -5.49
N LYS A 266 -7.56 -38.01 -4.28
CA LYS A 266 -6.41 -38.21 -3.39
C LYS A 266 -6.21 -39.70 -3.05
N ARG A 267 -7.29 -40.43 -2.72
CA ARG A 267 -7.21 -41.87 -2.43
C ARG A 267 -6.74 -42.69 -3.63
N ASP A 268 -7.04 -42.25 -4.84
CA ASP A 268 -6.63 -42.93 -6.08
C ASP A 268 -5.16 -42.62 -6.45
N ALA A 269 -4.78 -41.34 -6.40
CA ALA A 269 -3.48 -40.85 -6.86
C ALA A 269 -2.37 -40.87 -5.79
N ASP A 270 -2.72 -40.83 -4.50
CA ASP A 270 -1.81 -40.82 -3.35
C ASP A 270 -2.43 -41.62 -2.17
N PRO A 271 -2.55 -42.95 -2.32
CA PRO A 271 -3.04 -43.85 -1.28
C PRO A 271 -1.96 -44.04 -0.21
N LEU A 272 -1.76 -43.03 0.64
CA LEU A 272 -1.09 -43.20 1.92
C LEU A 272 -2.06 -43.74 2.97
#